data_AF-A0A9D6QZC9-F1
#
_entry.id   AF-A0A9D6QZC9-F1
#
_cell.length_a   1.000
_cell.length_b   1.000
_cell.length_c   1.000
_cell.angle_alpha   90.00
_cell.angle_beta   90.00
_cell.angle_gamma   90.00
#
_symmetry.space_group_name_H-M   'P 1'
#
loop_
_entity.id
_entity.type
_entity.pdbx_description
1 polymer ?
#
loop_
_entity_poly.entity_id
_entity_poly.type
_entity_poly.pdbx_seq_one_letter_code
_entity_poly.pdbx_strand_id
1 'polypeptide(L)' 'MNKGLEMPLDEAMAFEAGQFGLCCATQDMKEGTRAFVEKRKAAFRGR' A
#
# COMPACT_ATOMS: atom_id res chain seq x y z
N MET A 1 8.93 1.68 -10.23
CA MET A 1 9.19 2.13 -8.85
C MET A 1 9.82 3.51 -8.75
N ASN A 2 10.44 4.08 -9.79
CA ASN A 2 11.18 5.36 -9.66
C ASN A 2 10.48 6.60 -10.23
N LYS A 3 9.23 6.48 -10.69
CA LYS A 3 8.55 7.59 -11.39
C LYS A 3 8.41 8.85 -10.53
N GLY A 4 8.20 8.70 -9.21
CA GLY A 4 8.08 9.83 -8.28
C GLY A 4 9.35 10.68 -8.15
N LEU A 5 10.53 10.13 -8.44
CA LEU A 5 11.80 10.86 -8.33
C LEU A 5 12.06 11.81 -9.50
N GLU A 6 11.31 11.66 -10.59
CA GLU A 6 11.47 12.42 -11.84
C GLU A 6 10.38 13.49 -12.02
N MET A 7 9.52 13.69 -11.01
CA MET A 7 8.40 14.65 -11.04
C MET A 7 8.53 15.72 -9.96
N PRO A 8 7.89 16.89 -10.15
CA PRO A 8 7.69 17.87 -9.11
C PRO A 8 7.11 17.24 -7.83
N LEU A 9 7.50 17.75 -6.66
CA LEU A 9 7.17 17.14 -5.36
C LEU A 9 5.66 16.98 -5.15
N ASP A 10 4.88 17.97 -5.55
CA ASP A 10 3.41 17.97 -5.47
C ASP A 10 2.78 16.89 -6.35
N GLU A 11 3.26 16.73 -7.58
CA GLU A 11 2.84 15.65 -8.48
C GLU A 11 3.28 14.28 -7.96
N ALA A 12 4.50 14.17 -7.43
CA ALA A 12 5.01 12.95 -6.84
C ALA A 12 4.18 12.51 -5.63
N MET A 13 3.81 13.45 -4.75
CA MET A 13 2.95 13.18 -3.60
C MET A 13 1.56 12.70 -4.03
N ALA A 14 0.95 13.33 -5.05
CA ALA A 14 -0.34 12.91 -5.58
C ALA A 14 -0.27 11.51 -6.22
N PHE A 15 0.81 11.25 -6.97
CA PHE A 15 1.08 9.95 -7.56
C PHE A 15 1.24 8.85 -6.51
N GLU A 16 2.06 9.09 -5.48
CA GLU A 16 2.28 8.16 -4.38
C GLU A 16 1.02 7.92 -3.56
N ALA A 17 0.21 8.96 -3.31
CA ALA A 17 -1.07 8.81 -2.63
C ALA A 17 -2.04 7.88 -3.39
N GLY A 18 -2.09 8.00 -4.72
CA GLY A 18 -2.88 7.10 -5.57
C GLY A 18 -2.37 5.65 -5.52
N GLN A 19 -1.06 5.46 -5.63
CA GLN A 19 -0.43 4.14 -5.55
C GLN A 19 -0.62 3.50 -4.18
N PHE A 20 -0.51 4.28 -3.11
CA PHE A 20 -0.79 3.85 -1.74
C PHE A 20 -2.26 3.42 -1.59
N GLY A 21 -3.20 4.20 -2.14
CA GLY A 21 -4.63 3.85 -2.15
C GLY A 21 -4.90 2.49 -2.80
N LEU A 22 -4.24 2.19 -3.93
CA LEU A 22 -4.35 0.89 -4.60
C LEU A 22 -3.80 -0.25 -3.74
N CYS A 23 -2.63 -0.08 -3.13
CA CYS A 23 -2.07 -1.05 -2.19
C CYS A 23 -3.01 -1.29 -1.00
N CYS A 24 -3.63 -0.23 -0.48
CA CYS A 24 -4.59 -0.29 0.61
C CYS A 24 -5.92 -0.97 0.25
N ALA A 25 -6.27 -1.05 -1.04
CA ALA A 25 -7.48 -1.74 -1.48
C ALA A 25 -7.33 -3.27 -1.50
N THR A 26 -6.08 -3.78 -1.51
CA THR A 26 -5.77 -5.21 -1.59
C THR A 26 -6.33 -6.02 -0.42
N GLN A 27 -6.58 -7.30 -0.65
CA GLN A 27 -7.02 -8.20 0.41
C GLN A 27 -5.89 -8.44 1.41
N ASP A 28 -4.66 -8.50 0.92
CA ASP A 28 -3.45 -8.69 1.70
C ASP A 28 -3.17 -7.54 2.66
N MET A 29 -3.42 -6.29 2.25
CA MET A 29 -3.33 -5.17 3.19
C MET A 29 -4.32 -5.36 4.34
N LYS A 30 -5.59 -5.63 4.02
CA LYS A 30 -6.65 -5.80 5.03
C LYS A 30 -6.36 -6.97 5.98
N GLU A 31 -5.89 -8.10 5.44
CA GLU A 31 -5.52 -9.28 6.21
C GLU A 31 -4.29 -9.01 7.08
N GLY A 32 -3.25 -8.36 6.56
CA GLY A 32 -2.06 -8.00 7.32
C GLY A 32 -2.39 -7.10 8.50
N THR A 33 -3.18 -6.04 8.28
CA THR A 33 -3.61 -5.13 9.35
C THR A 33 -4.46 -5.85 10.39
N ARG A 34 -5.43 -6.68 9.96
CA ARG A 34 -6.27 -7.45 10.88
C ARG A 34 -5.45 -8.44 11.70
N ALA A 35 -4.59 -9.22 11.05
CA ALA A 35 -3.74 -10.22 11.72
C ALA A 35 -2.80 -9.57 12.74
N PHE A 36 -2.28 -8.37 12.44
CA PHE A 36 -1.47 -7.59 13.38
C PHE A 36 -2.25 -7.20 14.65
N VAL A 37 -3.46 -6.65 14.49
CA VAL A 37 -4.34 -6.29 15.63
C VAL A 37 -4.71 -7.54 16.44
N GLU A 38 -5.01 -8.65 15.77
CA GLU A 38 -5.35 -9.93 16.38
C GLU A 38 -4.14 -10.70 16.94
N LYS A 39 -2.92 -10.17 16.80
CA LYS A 39 -1.65 -10.80 17.23
C LYS A 39 -1.46 -12.23 16.71
N ARG A 40 -1.87 -12.49 15.47
CA ARG A 40 -1.67 -13.76 14.77
C ARG A 40 -0.82 -13.58 13.51
N LYS A 41 -0.38 -14.70 12.94
CA LYS A 41 0.32 -14.68 11.64
C LYS A 41 -0.67 -14.32 10.52
N ALA A 42 -0.27 -13.39 9.65
CA ALA A 42 -1.03 -13.02 8.47
C ALA A 42 -0.91 -14.08 7.37
N ALA A 43 -2.00 -14.29 6.61
CA ALA A 43 -2.05 -15.21 5.48
C ALA A 43 -2.14 -14.47 4.14
N PHE A 44 -0.99 -14.01 3.64
CA PHE A 44 -0.90 -13.31 2.36
C PHE A 44 -1.12 -14.24 1.16
N ARG A 45 -1.85 -13.77 0.14
CA ARG A 45 -2.21 -14.53 -1.07
C ARG A 45 -1.84 -13.82 -2.38
N GLY A 46 -1.17 -12.68 -2.31
CA GLY A 46 -0.69 -11.89 -3.45
C GLY A 46 -1.79 -11.09 -4.14
N ARG A 47 -2.80 -10.61 -3.41
CA ARG A 47 -4.01 -10.00 -3.97
C ARG A 47 -4.69 -9.00 -3.05
#